data_AF-A0A4S4CIU9-F1
#
_entry.id   AF-A0A4S4CIU9-F1
#
_cell.length_a   1.000
_cell.length_b   1.000
_cell.length_c   1.000
_cell.angle_alpha   90.00
_cell.angle_beta   90.00
_cell.angle_gamma   90.00
#
_symmetry.space_group_name_H-M   'P 1'
#
loop_
_entity.id
_entity.type
_entity.pdbx_description
1 polymer ?
#
loop_
_entity_poly.entity_id
_entity_poly.type
_entity_poly.pdbx_seq_one_letter_code
_entity_poly.pdbx_strand_id
1 'polypeptide(L)'
;MTPALEAITPDERQALNQLEAVVRQGWQGFIDVGEALLTIRDQRLYREGHRTFGDYCEQVWGWSRQRAQQLIDAAETSSTLVTTIGLYPENERQARELKEAAHVIGELDPEKQIAVAKYLQTATGSERPSTSQVRAAAEVAAAIDAHATVQHPDTGQEVKLHTLTGEQRAAAIAENVTTGTYERLQRQQQHIQDSRMQANSSGKGGWTDWVLTYAQQHLTANQELRLVLKQDASGNPTVQALVVDTESRQTIAFGDSAPYLKKAVLNLAEEVKA
;
A
#
# COMPACT_ATOMS: atom_id res chain seq x y z
N MET A 1 -38.16 -9.74 -20.36
CA MET A 1 -38.17 -8.83 -21.53
C MET A 1 -36.73 -8.53 -21.87
N THR A 2 -36.24 -9.02 -23.01
CA THR A 2 -34.89 -8.73 -23.51
C THR A 2 -34.90 -7.28 -24.01
N PRO A 3 -34.11 -6.35 -23.45
CA PRO A 3 -34.05 -4.99 -23.99
C PRO A 3 -33.45 -5.07 -25.41
N ALA A 4 -34.10 -4.41 -26.37
CA ALA A 4 -33.63 -4.36 -27.74
C ALA A 4 -32.32 -3.56 -27.81
N LEU A 5 -31.36 -4.04 -28.61
CA LEU A 5 -30.13 -3.31 -28.90
C LEU A 5 -30.48 -2.00 -29.63
N GLU A 6 -29.83 -0.91 -29.23
CA GLU A 6 -30.12 0.44 -29.72
C GLU A 6 -29.16 0.78 -30.86
N ALA A 7 -29.68 1.21 -32.01
CA ALA A 7 -28.85 1.64 -33.13
C ALA A 7 -28.05 2.90 -32.75
N ILE A 8 -26.77 2.92 -33.07
CA ILE A 8 -25.91 4.10 -33.01
C ILE A 8 -25.82 4.77 -34.39
N THR A 9 -25.58 6.07 -34.41
CA THR A 9 -25.39 6.85 -35.65
C THR A 9 -24.09 6.46 -36.37
N PRO A 10 -23.95 6.78 -37.68
CA PRO A 10 -22.70 6.57 -38.40
C PRO A 10 -21.51 7.28 -37.74
N ASP A 11 -21.72 8.48 -37.20
CA ASP A 11 -20.70 9.27 -36.51
C ASP A 11 -20.27 8.59 -35.20
N GLU A 12 -21.23 8.10 -34.40
CA GLU A 12 -20.95 7.32 -33.19
C GLU A 12 -20.19 6.02 -33.49
N ARG A 13 -20.52 5.35 -34.61
CA ARG A 13 -19.79 4.15 -35.05
C ARG A 13 -18.36 4.48 -35.48
N GLN A 14 -18.17 5.59 -36.17
CA GLN A 14 -16.83 6.07 -36.52
C GLN A 14 -16.03 6.41 -35.26
N ALA A 15 -16.63 7.09 -34.29
CA ALA A 15 -16.01 7.40 -33.01
C ALA A 15 -15.64 6.13 -32.23
N LEU A 16 -16.55 5.16 -32.15
CA LEU A 16 -16.27 3.85 -31.55
C LEU A 16 -15.06 3.20 -32.20
N ASN A 17 -15.02 3.11 -33.53
CA ASN A 17 -13.89 2.51 -34.26
C ASN A 17 -12.55 3.20 -33.95
N GLN A 18 -12.55 4.53 -33.83
CA GLN A 18 -11.35 5.30 -33.47
C GLN A 18 -10.91 5.00 -32.03
N LEU A 19 -11.83 5.02 -31.08
CA LEU A 19 -11.55 4.73 -29.67
C LEU A 19 -11.07 3.28 -29.48
N GLU A 20 -11.67 2.32 -30.18
CA GLU A 20 -11.19 0.94 -30.19
C GLU A 20 -9.80 0.80 -30.78
N ALA A 21 -9.44 1.60 -31.79
CA ALA A 21 -8.09 1.61 -32.33
C ALA A 21 -7.07 2.08 -31.28
N VAL A 22 -7.41 3.09 -30.47
CA VAL A 22 -6.57 3.54 -29.33
C VAL A 22 -6.39 2.40 -28.32
N VAL A 23 -7.48 1.73 -27.93
CA VAL A 23 -7.43 0.60 -26.99
C VAL A 23 -6.58 -0.56 -27.55
N ARG A 24 -6.60 -0.82 -28.87
CA ARG A 24 -5.78 -1.83 -29.54
C ARG A 24 -4.30 -1.47 -29.65
N GLN A 25 -3.97 -0.19 -29.85
CA GLN A 25 -2.58 0.29 -29.91
C GLN A 25 -1.84 0.06 -28.58
N GLY A 26 -2.60 0.00 -27.48
CA GLY A 26 -2.23 -0.80 -26.32
C GLY A 26 -1.43 -0.08 -25.23
N TRP A 27 -0.90 -0.92 -24.35
CA TRP A 27 -0.52 -0.67 -22.95
C TRP A 27 0.60 0.34 -22.70
N GLN A 28 1.22 0.90 -23.75
CA GLN A 28 2.25 1.94 -23.60
C GLN A 28 1.65 3.29 -23.14
N GLY A 29 0.37 3.54 -23.42
CA GLY A 29 -0.39 4.71 -22.96
C GLY A 29 -1.63 4.29 -22.17
N PHE A 30 -1.49 3.76 -20.96
CA PHE A 30 -2.65 3.32 -20.15
C PHE A 30 -3.66 4.46 -19.88
N ILE A 31 -3.21 5.72 -19.93
CA ILE A 31 -4.03 6.92 -19.82
C ILE A 31 -4.98 6.99 -21.02
N ASP A 32 -4.46 6.98 -22.25
CA ASP A 32 -5.27 7.02 -23.48
C ASP A 32 -6.26 5.85 -23.55
N VAL A 33 -5.84 4.66 -23.12
CA VAL A 33 -6.71 3.48 -23.04
C VAL A 33 -7.86 3.71 -22.05
N GLY A 34 -7.56 4.23 -20.85
CA GLY A 34 -8.58 4.52 -19.84
C GLY A 34 -9.55 5.61 -20.29
N GLU A 35 -9.06 6.68 -20.91
CA GLU A 35 -9.88 7.76 -21.47
C GLU A 35 -10.78 7.27 -22.62
N ALA A 36 -10.25 6.41 -23.49
CA ALA A 36 -11.04 5.80 -24.55
C ALA A 36 -12.15 4.91 -24.00
N LEU A 37 -11.84 4.05 -23.02
CA LEU A 37 -12.82 3.20 -22.34
C LEU A 37 -13.88 4.02 -21.59
N LEU A 38 -13.48 5.11 -20.95
CA LEU A 38 -14.38 6.06 -20.29
C LEU A 38 -15.36 6.66 -21.30
N THR A 39 -14.85 7.13 -22.43
CA THR A 39 -15.68 7.73 -23.50
C THR A 39 -16.68 6.71 -24.08
N ILE A 40 -16.23 5.48 -24.37
CA ILE A 40 -17.09 4.40 -24.84
C ILE A 40 -18.21 4.09 -23.83
N ARG A 41 -17.87 4.06 -22.53
CA ARG A 41 -18.80 3.79 -21.44
C ARG A 41 -19.85 4.89 -21.30
N ASP A 42 -19.41 6.14 -21.20
CA ASP A 42 -20.26 7.28 -20.85
C ASP A 42 -21.16 7.68 -22.02
N GLN A 43 -20.68 7.58 -23.27
CA GLN A 43 -21.49 7.79 -24.46
C GLN A 43 -22.29 6.53 -24.87
N ARG A 44 -22.14 5.42 -24.12
CA ARG A 44 -22.80 4.13 -24.38
C ARG A 44 -22.63 3.65 -25.83
N LEU A 45 -21.45 3.84 -26.43
CA LEU A 45 -21.21 3.51 -27.84
C LEU A 45 -21.32 2.00 -28.14
N TYR A 46 -21.18 1.16 -27.11
CA TYR A 46 -21.32 -0.29 -27.19
C TYR A 46 -22.77 -0.79 -27.36
N ARG A 47 -23.78 0.09 -27.24
CA ARG A 47 -25.21 -0.28 -27.16
C ARG A 47 -25.78 -0.93 -28.41
N GLU A 48 -25.09 -0.81 -29.54
CA GLU A 48 -25.49 -1.47 -30.80
C GLU A 48 -25.30 -2.99 -30.73
N GLY A 49 -24.22 -3.48 -30.11
CA GLY A 49 -23.88 -4.90 -30.07
C GLY A 49 -24.00 -5.53 -28.70
N HIS A 50 -23.99 -4.73 -27.64
CA HIS A 50 -23.86 -5.22 -26.27
C HIS A 50 -24.83 -4.53 -25.32
N ARG A 51 -25.45 -5.33 -24.45
CA ARG A 51 -26.44 -4.83 -23.49
C ARG A 51 -25.80 -4.03 -22.36
N THR A 52 -24.62 -4.43 -21.91
CA THR A 52 -23.88 -3.77 -20.85
C THR A 52 -22.45 -3.50 -21.27
N PHE A 53 -21.83 -2.50 -20.63
CA PHE A 53 -20.40 -2.24 -20.81
C PHE A 53 -19.54 -3.44 -20.40
N GLY A 54 -20.01 -4.23 -19.43
CA GLY A 54 -19.33 -5.47 -19.04
C GLY A 54 -19.33 -6.50 -20.16
N ASP A 55 -20.49 -6.74 -20.79
CA ASP A 55 -20.61 -7.67 -21.92
C ASP A 55 -19.72 -7.23 -23.09
N TYR A 56 -19.67 -5.92 -23.36
CA TYR A 56 -18.76 -5.34 -24.35
C TYR A 56 -17.30 -5.63 -24.03
N CYS A 57 -16.86 -5.32 -22.81
CA CYS A 57 -15.47 -5.54 -22.41
C CYS A 57 -15.05 -7.00 -22.47
N GLU A 58 -15.93 -7.91 -22.08
CA GLU A 58 -15.65 -9.35 -22.11
C GLU A 58 -15.60 -9.88 -23.54
N GLN A 59 -16.56 -9.51 -24.39
CA GLN A 59 -16.67 -10.04 -25.75
C GLN A 59 -15.66 -9.43 -26.73
N VAL A 60 -15.35 -8.14 -26.58
CA VAL A 60 -14.45 -7.41 -27.50
C VAL A 60 -12.99 -7.48 -27.04
N TRP A 61 -12.75 -7.35 -25.74
CA TRP A 61 -11.39 -7.25 -25.18
C TRP A 61 -10.95 -8.48 -24.39
N GLY A 62 -11.87 -9.39 -24.04
CA GLY A 62 -11.58 -10.51 -23.14
C GLY A 62 -11.30 -10.09 -21.70
N TRP A 63 -11.74 -8.89 -21.30
CA TRP A 63 -11.48 -8.32 -19.99
C TRP A 63 -12.73 -8.30 -19.13
N SER A 64 -12.55 -8.51 -17.82
CA SER A 64 -13.64 -8.25 -16.87
C SER A 64 -13.98 -6.76 -16.83
N ARG A 65 -15.25 -6.44 -16.54
CA ARG A 65 -15.68 -5.06 -16.26
C ARG A 65 -14.79 -4.38 -15.21
N GLN A 66 -14.35 -5.12 -14.19
CA GLN A 66 -13.48 -4.61 -13.15
C GLN A 66 -12.12 -4.17 -13.69
N ARG A 67 -11.54 -4.93 -14.63
CA ARG A 67 -10.26 -4.56 -15.26
C ARG A 67 -10.40 -3.29 -16.09
N ALA A 68 -11.48 -3.16 -16.85
CA ALA A 68 -11.78 -1.93 -17.58
C ALA A 68 -11.95 -0.74 -16.63
N GLN A 69 -12.67 -0.92 -15.51
CA GLN A 69 -12.84 0.14 -14.51
C GLN A 69 -11.51 0.55 -13.86
N GLN A 70 -10.59 -0.39 -13.60
CA GLN A 70 -9.26 -0.08 -13.09
C GLN A 70 -8.44 0.80 -14.04
N LEU A 71 -8.55 0.57 -15.35
CA LEU A 71 -7.89 1.40 -16.36
C LEU A 71 -8.49 2.80 -16.43
N ILE A 72 -9.82 2.91 -16.35
CA ILE A 72 -10.53 4.20 -16.28
C ILE A 72 -10.08 4.98 -15.04
N ASP A 73 -10.16 4.37 -13.85
CA ASP A 73 -9.76 5.00 -12.58
C ASP A 73 -8.30 5.46 -12.62
N ALA A 74 -7.41 4.68 -13.23
CA ALA A 74 -6.00 5.03 -13.37
C ALA A 74 -5.78 6.23 -14.30
N ALA A 75 -6.53 6.31 -15.40
CA ALA A 75 -6.47 7.45 -16.32
C ALA A 75 -7.01 8.73 -15.66
N GLU A 76 -8.16 8.68 -15.00
CA GLU A 76 -8.74 9.80 -14.25
C GLU A 76 -7.80 10.29 -13.14
N THR A 77 -7.19 9.35 -12.41
CA THR A 77 -6.17 9.67 -11.38
C THR A 77 -4.97 10.37 -12.00
N SER A 78 -4.47 9.88 -13.13
CA SER A 78 -3.33 10.48 -13.83
C SER A 78 -3.66 11.87 -14.33
N SER A 79 -4.81 12.06 -14.96
CA SER A 79 -5.30 13.36 -15.43
C SER A 79 -5.37 14.40 -14.30
N THR A 80 -5.90 13.98 -13.15
CA THR A 80 -5.96 14.83 -11.94
C THR A 80 -4.57 15.24 -11.47
N LEU A 81 -3.64 14.28 -11.32
CA LEU A 81 -2.28 14.55 -10.84
C LEU A 81 -1.46 15.42 -11.81
N VAL A 82 -1.59 15.18 -13.11
CA VAL A 82 -0.93 15.98 -14.15
C VAL A 82 -1.45 17.42 -14.14
N THR A 83 -2.77 17.60 -14.06
CA THR A 83 -3.39 18.93 -14.14
C THR A 83 -3.14 19.76 -12.87
N THR A 84 -3.12 19.12 -11.70
CA THR A 84 -3.01 19.83 -10.41
C THR A 84 -1.57 20.07 -9.96
N ILE A 85 -0.70 19.06 -10.11
CA ILE A 85 0.66 19.09 -9.56
C ILE A 85 1.74 18.72 -10.58
N GLY A 86 1.40 18.49 -11.84
CA GLY A 86 2.36 18.16 -12.90
C GLY A 86 3.01 16.78 -12.74
N LEU A 87 2.40 15.87 -11.98
CA LEU A 87 2.95 14.54 -11.72
C LEU A 87 2.42 13.51 -12.72
N TYR A 88 3.33 12.83 -13.41
CA TYR A 88 3.02 11.72 -14.31
C TYR A 88 3.28 10.37 -13.63
N PRO A 89 2.25 9.56 -13.35
CA PRO A 89 2.45 8.19 -12.88
C PRO A 89 3.19 7.35 -13.93
N GLU A 90 4.15 6.54 -13.48
CA GLU A 90 4.98 5.69 -14.34
C GLU A 90 4.20 4.56 -14.99
N ASN A 91 3.19 4.05 -14.28
CA ASN A 91 2.38 2.92 -14.72
C ASN A 91 0.99 2.92 -14.06
N GLU A 92 0.09 2.13 -14.64
CA GLU A 92 -1.29 1.98 -14.17
C GLU A 92 -1.39 1.61 -12.69
N ARG A 93 -0.48 0.75 -12.21
CA ARG A 93 -0.50 0.30 -10.83
C ARG A 93 -0.20 1.47 -9.88
N GLN A 94 0.80 2.28 -10.19
CA GLN A 94 1.13 3.46 -9.41
C GLN A 94 -0.03 4.46 -9.42
N ALA A 95 -0.65 4.71 -10.57
CA ALA A 95 -1.82 5.58 -10.66
C ALA A 95 -2.95 5.09 -9.75
N ARG A 96 -3.26 3.79 -9.76
CA ARG A 96 -4.28 3.22 -8.85
C ARG A 96 -3.93 3.38 -7.37
N GLU A 97 -2.67 3.18 -6.99
CA GLU A 97 -2.22 3.36 -5.60
C GLU A 97 -2.33 4.83 -5.13
N LEU A 98 -2.34 5.77 -6.08
CA LEU A 98 -2.45 7.22 -5.86
C LEU A 98 -3.88 7.76 -5.91
N LYS A 99 -4.90 6.94 -6.20
CA LYS A 99 -6.30 7.39 -6.36
C LYS A 99 -6.78 8.29 -5.22
N GLU A 100 -6.59 7.84 -3.97
CA GLU A 100 -7.00 8.62 -2.79
C GLU A 100 -6.22 9.94 -2.66
N ALA A 101 -4.91 9.91 -2.94
CA ALA A 101 -4.08 11.12 -2.88
C ALA A 101 -4.48 12.12 -3.97
N ALA A 102 -4.80 11.65 -5.18
CA ALA A 102 -5.26 12.48 -6.28
C ALA A 102 -6.61 13.13 -5.98
N HIS A 103 -7.54 12.38 -5.37
CA HIS A 103 -8.82 12.92 -4.92
C HIS A 103 -8.60 14.06 -3.91
N VAL A 104 -7.79 13.83 -2.87
CA VAL A 104 -7.46 14.86 -1.89
C VAL A 104 -6.83 16.08 -2.55
N ILE A 105 -5.83 15.89 -3.42
CA ILE A 105 -5.14 16.99 -4.12
C ILE A 105 -6.11 17.80 -4.99
N GLY A 106 -7.05 17.13 -5.67
CA GLY A 106 -8.05 17.78 -6.50
C GLY A 106 -8.98 18.71 -5.72
N GLU A 107 -9.19 18.46 -4.43
CA GLU A 107 -10.02 19.28 -3.54
C GLU A 107 -9.24 20.39 -2.82
N LEU A 108 -7.91 20.41 -2.93
CA LEU A 108 -7.08 21.43 -2.30
C LEU A 108 -7.20 22.79 -3.00
N ASP A 109 -7.03 23.86 -2.23
CA ASP A 109 -6.84 25.20 -2.76
C ASP A 109 -5.59 25.27 -3.67
N PRO A 110 -5.57 26.13 -4.71
CA PRO A 110 -4.43 26.23 -5.63
C PRO A 110 -3.08 26.45 -4.95
N GLU A 111 -3.03 27.22 -3.86
CA GLU A 111 -1.80 27.46 -3.10
C GLU A 111 -1.23 26.18 -2.46
N LYS A 112 -2.13 25.30 -1.99
CA LYS A 112 -1.76 24.02 -1.39
C LYS A 112 -1.33 23.01 -2.46
N GLN A 113 -1.97 23.02 -3.63
CA GLN A 113 -1.54 22.23 -4.79
C GLN A 113 -0.12 22.61 -5.22
N ILE A 114 0.16 23.92 -5.33
CA ILE A 114 1.50 24.44 -5.64
C ILE A 114 2.52 24.03 -4.57
N ALA A 115 2.16 24.09 -3.29
CA ALA A 115 3.04 23.66 -2.21
C ALA A 115 3.39 22.16 -2.30
N VAL A 116 2.41 21.29 -2.58
CA VAL A 116 2.63 19.87 -2.80
C VAL A 116 3.55 19.65 -4.01
N ALA A 117 3.26 20.30 -5.15
CA ALA A 117 4.08 20.17 -6.36
C ALA A 117 5.53 20.61 -6.12
N LYS A 118 5.74 21.74 -5.45
CA LYS A 118 7.07 22.27 -5.11
C LYS A 118 7.84 21.31 -4.22
N TYR A 119 7.20 20.76 -3.18
CA TYR A 119 7.83 19.76 -2.32
C TYR A 119 8.27 18.52 -3.11
N LEU A 120 7.38 17.98 -3.95
CA LEU A 120 7.68 16.78 -4.73
C LEU A 120 8.83 17.01 -5.73
N GLN A 121 8.95 18.22 -6.28
CA GLN A 121 10.05 18.59 -7.17
C GLN A 121 11.38 18.75 -6.45
N THR A 122 11.40 19.36 -5.25
CA THR A 122 12.65 19.67 -4.53
C THR A 122 13.17 18.50 -3.70
N ALA A 123 12.29 17.80 -2.98
CA ALA A 123 12.68 16.79 -1.99
C ALA A 123 13.14 15.46 -2.61
N THR A 124 12.72 15.16 -3.83
CA THR A 124 12.99 13.87 -4.47
C THR A 124 14.22 13.89 -5.37
N GLY A 125 14.74 15.07 -5.71
CA GLY A 125 15.93 15.25 -6.57
C GLY A 125 15.82 14.57 -7.94
N SER A 126 14.62 14.12 -8.32
CA SER A 126 14.30 13.35 -9.51
C SER A 126 12.85 13.65 -9.88
N GLU A 127 12.47 13.53 -11.15
CA GLU A 127 11.09 13.81 -11.62
C GLU A 127 10.03 12.81 -11.11
N ARG A 128 10.36 11.96 -10.11
CA ARG A 128 9.66 10.70 -9.80
C ARG A 128 9.50 10.47 -8.29
N PRO A 129 8.55 11.14 -7.63
CA PRO A 129 8.22 10.88 -6.24
C PRO A 129 7.58 9.50 -6.01
N SER A 130 7.84 8.89 -4.86
CA SER A 130 7.21 7.63 -4.45
C SER A 130 5.74 7.82 -4.09
N THR A 131 4.95 6.74 -4.14
CA THR A 131 3.53 6.77 -3.74
C THR A 131 3.33 7.20 -2.28
N SER A 132 4.25 6.82 -1.39
CA SER A 132 4.23 7.26 0.01
C SER A 132 4.51 8.75 0.17
N GLN A 133 5.42 9.32 -0.62
CA GLN A 133 5.73 10.75 -0.59
C GLN A 133 4.53 11.59 -1.07
N VAL A 134 3.92 11.21 -2.20
CA VAL A 134 2.74 11.91 -2.73
C VAL A 134 1.59 11.87 -1.73
N ARG A 135 1.32 10.70 -1.14
CA ARG A 135 0.26 10.56 -0.13
C ARG A 135 0.54 11.40 1.11
N ALA A 136 1.75 11.34 1.66
CA ALA A 136 2.10 12.10 2.85
C ALA A 136 2.03 13.62 2.59
N ALA A 137 2.48 14.10 1.43
CA ALA A 137 2.37 15.51 1.05
C ALA A 137 0.90 15.96 0.92
N ALA A 138 0.05 15.17 0.26
CA ALA A 138 -1.37 15.44 0.13
C ALA A 138 -2.07 15.53 1.50
N GLU A 139 -1.79 14.58 2.39
CA GLU A 139 -2.37 14.55 3.74
C GLU A 139 -1.93 15.74 4.60
N VAL A 140 -0.66 16.15 4.51
CA VAL A 140 -0.16 17.33 5.25
C VAL A 140 -0.82 18.59 4.72
N ALA A 141 -0.88 18.77 3.40
CA ALA A 141 -1.50 19.93 2.78
C ALA A 141 -3.00 20.03 3.12
N ALA A 142 -3.72 18.90 3.13
CA ALA A 142 -5.13 18.84 3.51
C ALA A 142 -5.37 19.20 4.98
N ALA A 143 -4.42 18.87 5.87
CA ALA A 143 -4.53 19.18 7.29
C ALA A 143 -4.26 20.66 7.64
N ILE A 144 -3.72 21.46 6.71
CA ILE A 144 -3.48 22.89 6.93
C ILE A 144 -4.81 23.65 6.87
N ASP A 145 -5.35 24.00 8.02
CA ASP A 145 -6.51 24.88 8.12
C ASP A 145 -6.11 26.39 8.10
N ALA A 146 -7.07 27.28 7.85
CA ALA A 146 -6.82 28.73 7.79
C ALA A 146 -6.41 29.37 9.14
N HIS A 147 -6.65 28.66 10.24
CA HIS A 147 -6.29 29.03 11.61
C HIS A 147 -5.05 28.27 12.12
N ALA A 148 -4.37 27.53 11.24
CA ALA A 148 -3.18 26.79 11.57
C ALA A 148 -2.11 27.77 12.01
N THR A 149 -1.39 27.38 13.06
CA THR A 149 -0.21 28.11 13.49
C THR A 149 0.95 27.65 12.60
N VAL A 150 1.54 28.60 11.88
CA VAL A 150 2.67 28.36 10.97
C VAL A 150 3.82 29.28 11.33
N GLN A 151 5.04 28.92 10.94
CA GLN A 151 6.17 29.83 11.10
C GLN A 151 6.12 30.90 10.01
N HIS A 152 6.27 32.16 10.41
CA HIS A 152 6.37 33.28 9.49
C HIS A 152 7.68 33.15 8.70
N PRO A 153 7.64 33.24 7.35
CA PRO A 153 8.82 32.97 6.51
C PRO A 153 9.99 33.91 6.77
N ASP A 154 9.73 35.20 7.02
CA ASP A 154 10.80 36.19 7.20
C ASP A 154 11.32 36.29 8.65
N THR A 155 10.49 36.00 9.65
CA THR A 155 10.78 36.29 11.07
C THR A 155 10.92 35.03 11.92
N GLY A 156 10.48 33.87 11.43
CA GLY A 156 10.45 32.60 12.17
C GLY A 156 9.44 32.55 13.33
N GLN A 157 8.67 33.62 13.57
CA GLN A 157 7.67 33.63 14.65
C GLN A 157 6.45 32.79 14.30
N GLU A 158 5.85 32.17 15.32
CA GLU A 158 4.58 31.47 15.17
C GLU A 158 3.43 32.45 14.99
N VAL A 159 2.79 32.39 13.84
CA VAL A 159 1.66 33.27 13.47
C VAL A 159 0.52 32.44 12.89
N LYS A 160 -0.67 33.03 12.84
CA LYS A 160 -1.83 32.39 12.23
C LYS A 160 -1.77 32.52 10.72
N LEU A 161 -2.09 31.46 9.99
CA LEU A 161 -1.97 31.44 8.54
C LEU A 161 -2.73 32.58 7.84
N HIS A 162 -3.94 32.90 8.31
CA HIS A 162 -4.76 34.00 7.76
C HIS A 162 -4.20 35.41 7.99
N THR A 163 -3.22 35.61 8.88
CA THR A 163 -2.62 36.94 9.11
C THR A 163 -1.48 37.25 8.16
N LEU A 164 -1.03 36.26 7.38
CA LEU A 164 0.04 36.41 6.40
C LEU A 164 -0.49 37.02 5.09
N THR A 165 0.38 37.76 4.40
CA THR A 165 0.13 38.19 3.02
C THR A 165 0.11 36.98 2.07
N GLY A 166 -0.42 37.12 0.85
CA GLY A 166 -0.53 35.98 -0.10
C GLY A 166 0.79 35.27 -0.38
N GLU A 167 1.88 36.03 -0.58
CA GLU A 167 3.21 35.46 -0.85
C GLU A 167 3.80 34.77 0.40
N GLN A 168 3.68 35.42 1.57
CA GLN A 168 4.15 34.84 2.83
C GLN A 168 3.34 33.59 3.22
N ARG A 169 2.04 33.59 2.95
CA ARG A 169 1.14 32.46 3.17
C ARG A 169 1.56 31.28 2.31
N ALA A 170 1.79 31.48 1.02
CA ALA A 170 2.26 30.44 0.12
C ALA A 170 3.61 29.85 0.56
N ALA A 171 4.55 30.70 1.00
CA ALA A 171 5.83 30.25 1.52
C ALA A 171 5.67 29.42 2.81
N ALA A 172 4.82 29.86 3.74
CA ALA A 172 4.56 29.14 4.99
C ALA A 172 3.86 27.80 4.76
N ILE A 173 2.92 27.71 3.81
CA ILE A 173 2.27 26.44 3.43
C ILE A 173 3.31 25.50 2.84
N ALA A 174 4.17 25.97 1.92
CA ALA A 174 5.21 25.13 1.32
C ALA A 174 6.20 24.59 2.35
N GLU A 175 6.61 25.41 3.32
CA GLU A 175 7.46 24.97 4.42
C GLU A 175 6.76 23.93 5.30
N ASN A 176 5.51 24.19 5.71
CA ASN A 176 4.74 23.25 6.53
C ASN A 176 4.52 21.90 5.83
N VAL A 177 4.19 21.92 4.53
CA VAL A 177 4.11 20.70 3.71
C VAL A 177 5.44 19.98 3.71
N THR A 178 6.55 20.68 3.54
CA THR A 178 7.89 20.07 3.51
C THR A 178 8.26 19.42 4.85
N THR A 179 8.21 20.18 5.94
CA THR A 179 8.54 19.69 7.28
C THR A 179 7.60 18.56 7.71
N GLY A 180 6.29 18.78 7.57
CA GLY A 180 5.28 17.80 7.97
C GLY A 180 5.36 16.50 7.18
N THR A 181 5.69 16.58 5.89
CA THR A 181 5.87 15.36 5.07
C THR A 181 7.11 14.60 5.48
N TYR A 182 8.22 15.30 5.73
CA TYR A 182 9.47 14.69 6.20
C TYR A 182 9.26 13.96 7.53
N GLU A 183 8.61 14.61 8.50
CA GLU A 183 8.30 14.00 9.80
C GLU A 183 7.42 12.75 9.66
N ARG A 184 6.37 12.78 8.82
CA ARG A 184 5.50 11.62 8.61
C ARG A 184 6.26 10.44 8.00
N LEU A 185 7.10 10.71 7.00
CA LEU A 185 7.90 9.66 6.37
C LEU A 185 8.94 9.08 7.33
N GLN A 186 9.59 9.91 8.15
CA GLN A 186 10.49 9.43 9.20
C GLN A 186 9.77 8.57 10.23
N ARG A 187 8.59 8.98 10.71
CA ARG A 187 7.80 8.15 11.63
C ARG A 187 7.41 6.83 10.99
N GLN A 188 7.01 6.83 9.72
CA GLN A 188 6.70 5.60 8.98
C GLN A 188 7.93 4.68 8.88
N GLN A 189 9.10 5.22 8.53
CA GLN A 189 10.34 4.47 8.47
C GLN A 189 10.72 3.92 9.84
N GLN A 190 10.58 4.72 10.90
CA GLN A 190 10.84 4.30 12.27
C GLN A 190 9.87 3.19 12.67
N HIS A 191 8.57 3.29 12.38
CA HIS A 191 7.63 2.19 12.62
C HIS A 191 7.96 0.93 11.81
N ILE A 192 8.42 1.04 10.57
CA ILE A 192 8.88 -0.10 9.77
C ILE A 192 10.17 -0.69 10.36
N GLN A 193 11.11 0.14 10.78
CA GLN A 193 12.36 -0.29 11.39
C GLN A 193 12.11 -0.90 12.76
N ASP A 194 11.25 -0.32 13.57
CA ASP A 194 10.83 -0.83 14.87
C ASP A 194 10.04 -2.11 14.70
N SER A 195 9.16 -2.23 13.70
CA SER A 195 8.46 -3.49 13.42
C SER A 195 9.39 -4.55 12.83
N ARG A 196 10.45 -4.19 12.10
CA ARG A 196 11.50 -5.11 11.63
C ARG A 196 12.45 -5.51 12.74
N MET A 197 12.86 -4.57 13.57
CA MET A 197 13.66 -4.78 14.78
C MET A 197 12.86 -5.62 15.76
N GLN A 198 11.57 -5.34 15.94
CA GLN A 198 10.63 -6.20 16.65
C GLN A 198 10.37 -7.49 15.89
N ALA A 199 10.37 -7.61 14.57
CA ALA A 199 10.26 -8.94 13.93
C ALA A 199 11.53 -9.78 14.13
N ASN A 200 12.68 -9.12 14.21
CA ASN A 200 14.00 -9.74 14.41
C ASN A 200 14.32 -9.99 15.89
N SER A 201 13.88 -9.13 16.81
CA SER A 201 14.04 -9.25 18.27
C SER A 201 12.84 -9.97 18.88
N SER A 202 11.67 -9.80 18.29
CA SER A 202 10.45 -10.57 18.48
C SER A 202 10.09 -11.31 17.17
N GLY A 203 10.68 -12.50 17.04
CA GLY A 203 9.78 -13.62 16.82
C GLY A 203 8.80 -13.65 17.99
N LYS A 204 7.79 -12.75 18.04
CA LYS A 204 6.81 -12.53 19.13
C LYS A 204 7.01 -13.46 20.32
N GLY A 205 7.79 -13.06 21.33
CA GLY A 205 7.98 -13.71 22.65
C GLY A 205 7.61 -15.20 22.76
N GLY A 206 8.14 -16.05 21.88
CA GLY A 206 7.35 -17.23 21.49
C GLY A 206 7.80 -18.55 22.10
N TRP A 207 9.10 -18.80 22.12
CA TRP A 207 9.61 -20.11 22.55
C TRP A 207 11.02 -20.06 23.11
N THR A 208 11.91 -19.18 22.63
CA THR A 208 13.27 -19.03 23.18
C THR A 208 13.25 -18.46 24.60
N ASP A 209 12.50 -17.37 24.82
CA ASP A 209 12.32 -16.78 26.16
C ASP A 209 11.53 -17.72 27.08
N TRP A 210 10.58 -18.47 26.52
CA TRP A 210 9.89 -19.52 27.26
C TRP A 210 10.86 -20.62 27.70
N VAL A 211 11.80 -21.07 26.85
CA VAL A 211 12.81 -22.08 27.24
C VAL A 211 13.65 -21.58 28.40
N LEU A 212 14.12 -20.32 28.34
CA LEU A 212 14.92 -19.73 29.42
C LEU A 212 14.12 -19.57 30.72
N THR A 213 12.88 -19.11 30.62
CA THR A 213 11.97 -18.93 31.76
C THR A 213 11.59 -20.28 32.37
N TYR A 214 11.27 -21.27 31.54
CA TYR A 214 10.95 -22.63 31.95
C TYR A 214 12.14 -23.28 32.65
N ALA A 215 13.35 -23.12 32.12
CA ALA A 215 14.57 -23.59 32.76
C ALA A 215 14.77 -22.96 34.14
N GLN A 216 14.53 -21.65 34.27
CA GLN A 216 14.68 -20.94 35.54
C GLN A 216 13.62 -21.37 36.58
N GLN A 217 12.41 -21.69 36.16
CA GLN A 217 11.27 -21.92 37.06
C GLN A 217 11.01 -23.40 37.37
N HIS A 218 11.34 -24.32 36.46
CA HIS A 218 10.85 -25.69 36.50
C HIS A 218 11.93 -26.77 36.36
N LEU A 219 13.13 -26.46 35.86
CA LEU A 219 14.21 -27.44 35.81
C LEU A 219 14.95 -27.50 37.14
N THR A 220 15.25 -28.71 37.60
CA THR A 220 16.15 -28.94 38.74
C THR A 220 17.61 -29.05 38.26
N ALA A 221 18.56 -29.07 39.21
CA ALA A 221 19.99 -29.15 38.89
C ALA A 221 20.40 -30.37 38.05
N ASN A 222 19.58 -31.44 38.09
CA ASN A 222 19.81 -32.69 37.37
C ASN A 222 18.89 -32.85 36.16
N GLN A 223 18.28 -31.77 35.67
CA GLN A 223 17.37 -31.80 34.53
C GLN A 223 17.81 -30.86 33.43
N GLU A 224 17.62 -31.29 32.19
CA GLU A 224 17.87 -30.47 31.02
C GLU A 224 16.79 -30.63 29.95
N LEU A 225 16.61 -29.58 29.16
CA LEU A 225 15.77 -29.61 27.96
C LEU A 225 16.62 -29.99 26.76
N ARG A 226 16.23 -31.04 26.03
CA ARG A 226 16.90 -31.50 24.81
C ARG A 226 16.01 -31.32 23.58
N LEU A 227 16.62 -30.89 22.48
CA LEU A 227 16.04 -30.95 21.15
C LEU A 227 16.71 -32.08 20.37
N VAL A 228 15.92 -33.08 19.98
CA VAL A 228 16.41 -34.27 19.29
C VAL A 228 15.94 -34.23 17.85
N LEU A 229 16.89 -34.22 16.92
CA LEU A 229 16.64 -34.25 15.48
C LEU A 229 16.77 -35.69 14.97
N LYS A 230 15.75 -36.16 14.25
CA LYS A 230 15.69 -37.51 13.66
C LYS A 230 15.18 -37.43 12.22
N GLN A 231 15.33 -38.52 11.48
CA GLN A 231 14.61 -38.70 10.21
C GLN A 231 13.34 -39.52 10.46
N ASP A 232 12.23 -39.12 9.84
CA ASP A 232 11.01 -39.94 9.84
C ASP A 232 11.15 -41.14 8.88
N ALA A 233 10.13 -42.00 8.82
CA ALA A 233 10.10 -43.16 7.92
C ALA A 233 10.20 -42.80 6.43
N SER A 234 9.98 -41.53 6.07
CA SER A 234 10.07 -41.00 4.70
C SER A 234 11.40 -40.28 4.43
N GLY A 235 12.32 -40.25 5.41
CA GLY A 235 13.63 -39.59 5.30
C GLY A 235 13.60 -38.07 5.56
N ASN A 236 12.46 -37.49 5.93
CA ASN A 236 12.37 -36.07 6.23
C ASN A 236 12.88 -35.76 7.63
N PRO A 237 13.57 -34.63 7.85
CA PRO A 237 14.02 -34.24 9.18
C PRO A 237 12.81 -33.87 10.06
N THR A 238 12.79 -34.42 11.26
CA THR A 238 11.82 -34.11 12.31
C THR A 238 12.55 -33.79 13.61
N VAL A 239 11.95 -32.95 14.44
CA VAL A 239 12.51 -32.50 15.72
C VAL A 239 11.53 -32.80 16.83
N GLN A 240 12.02 -33.30 17.97
CA GLN A 240 11.26 -33.48 19.19
C GLN A 240 11.92 -32.74 20.36
N ALA A 241 11.11 -32.10 21.21
CA ALA A 241 11.57 -31.46 22.45
C ALA A 241 11.25 -32.32 23.67
N LEU A 242 12.23 -32.48 24.56
CA LEU A 242 12.21 -33.40 25.70
C LEU A 242 12.76 -32.69 26.94
N VAL A 243 12.23 -33.02 28.13
CA VAL A 243 12.89 -32.77 29.41
C VAL A 243 13.41 -34.10 29.94
N VAL A 244 14.70 -34.17 30.26
CA VAL A 244 15.35 -35.40 30.69
C VAL A 244 16.09 -35.21 32.00
N ASP A 245 16.12 -36.26 32.81
CA ASP A 245 16.97 -36.35 33.98
C ASP A 245 18.39 -36.78 33.56
N THR A 246 19.41 -36.04 33.96
CA THR A 246 20.78 -36.23 33.51
C THR A 246 21.48 -37.43 34.16
N GLU A 247 21.04 -37.85 35.36
CA GLU A 247 21.65 -38.96 36.09
C GLU A 247 21.05 -40.31 35.66
N SER A 248 19.72 -40.41 35.67
CA SER A 248 18.98 -41.61 35.32
C SER A 248 18.76 -41.78 33.81
N ARG A 249 18.95 -40.72 33.03
CA ARG A 249 18.66 -40.63 31.58
C ARG A 249 17.19 -40.90 31.23
N GLN A 250 16.29 -40.76 32.20
CA GLN A 250 14.86 -40.92 31.97
C GLN A 250 14.25 -39.65 31.37
N THR A 251 13.29 -39.82 30.45
CA THR A 251 12.48 -38.72 29.91
C THR A 251 11.37 -38.40 30.90
N ILE A 252 11.31 -37.14 31.32
CA ILE A 252 10.35 -36.63 32.29
C ILE A 252 9.10 -36.10 31.57
N ALA A 253 9.30 -35.37 30.48
CA ALA A 253 8.22 -34.83 29.65
C ALA A 253 8.66 -34.75 28.19
N PHE A 254 7.73 -34.87 27.25
CA PHE A 254 8.02 -34.76 25.82
C PHE A 254 6.84 -34.22 25.03
N GLY A 255 7.12 -33.38 24.04
CA GLY A 255 6.11 -32.93 23.07
C GLY A 255 6.09 -33.81 21.81
N ASP A 256 5.04 -33.66 21.01
CA ASP A 256 4.96 -34.26 19.67
C ASP A 256 6.09 -33.79 18.75
N SER A 257 6.53 -34.69 17.85
CA SER A 257 7.54 -34.37 16.85
C SER A 257 7.01 -33.37 15.81
N ALA A 258 7.88 -32.48 15.32
CA ALA A 258 7.51 -31.40 14.42
C ALA A 258 8.56 -31.16 13.31
N PRO A 259 8.17 -30.56 12.18
CA PRO A 259 9.08 -30.31 11.06
C PRO A 259 10.09 -29.16 11.29
N TYR A 260 9.96 -28.39 12.37
CA TYR A 260 10.88 -27.30 12.71
C TYR A 260 10.94 -27.03 14.23
N LEU A 261 12.08 -26.48 14.68
CA LEU A 261 12.45 -26.32 16.11
C LEU A 261 11.38 -25.60 16.94
N LYS A 262 10.85 -24.47 16.44
CA LYS A 262 9.84 -23.68 17.16
C LYS A 262 8.59 -24.50 17.51
N LYS A 263 8.08 -25.32 16.59
CA LYS A 263 6.86 -26.10 16.84
C LYS A 263 7.13 -27.25 17.80
N ALA A 264 8.30 -27.88 17.75
CA ALA A 264 8.69 -28.91 18.71
C ALA A 264 8.70 -28.38 20.16
N VAL A 265 9.25 -27.16 20.37
CA VAL A 265 9.24 -26.53 21.69
C VAL A 265 7.83 -26.14 22.14
N LEU A 266 7.00 -25.61 21.24
CA LEU A 266 5.62 -25.27 21.57
C LEU A 266 4.79 -26.52 21.95
N ASN A 267 5.01 -27.66 21.28
CA ASN A 267 4.34 -28.91 21.64
C ASN A 267 4.73 -29.38 23.04
N LEU A 268 6.02 -29.25 23.43
CA LEU A 268 6.44 -29.52 24.82
C LEU A 268 5.82 -28.52 25.81
N ALA A 269 5.72 -27.25 25.43
CA ALA A 269 5.10 -26.23 26.27
C ALA A 269 3.60 -26.45 26.47
N GLU A 270 2.90 -27.08 25.53
CA GLU A 270 1.51 -27.53 25.67
C GLU A 270 1.43 -28.72 26.63
N GLU A 271 2.33 -29.71 26.51
CA GLU A 271 2.36 -30.90 27.37
C GLU A 271 2.62 -30.55 28.84
N VAL A 272 3.58 -29.67 29.13
CA VAL A 272 3.95 -29.36 30.52
C VAL A 272 2.97 -28.36 31.19
N LYS A 273 2.02 -27.80 30.42
CA LYS A 273 0.92 -26.98 30.97
C LYS A 273 -0.31 -27.82 31.34
N ALA A 274 -0.41 -29.05 30.84
CA ALA A 274 -1.51 -29.98 31.10
C ALA A 274 -1.30 -30.76 32.41
#